data_AF-A0A1V5E9L8-F1
#
_entry.id   AF-A0A1V5E9L8-F1
#
_cell.length_a   1.000
_cell.length_b   1.000
_cell.length_c   1.000
_cell.angle_alpha   90.00
_cell.angle_beta   90.00
_cell.angle_gamma   90.00
#
_symmetry.space_group_name_H-M   'P 1'
#
loop_
_entity.id
_entity.type
_entity.pdbx_description
1 polymer ?
#
loop_
_entity_poly.entity_id
_entity_poly.type
_entity_poly.pdbx_seq_one_letter_code
_entity_poly.pdbx_strand_id
1 'polypeptide(L)'
;MPVFTISGMILRSLFGRPATLMYPFEPREYATGSRGHIEIDAGTCIYCGLCRRKCPTAALAVDREAKVWEIDRLRCISCGCCVEVCPKKCLSMARGYSPAVPSAGEPEKHHA
;
A
#
# COMPACT_ATOMS: atom_id res chain seq x y z
N MET A 1 -42.67 -3.26 -20.29
CA MET A 1 -42.07 -1.98 -20.74
C MET A 1 -41.01 -1.51 -19.72
N PRO A 2 -39.75 -1.98 -19.83
CA PRO A 2 -38.67 -1.64 -18.90
C PRO A 2 -37.99 -0.27 -19.19
N VAL A 3 -38.36 0.39 -20.29
CA VAL A 3 -37.78 1.67 -20.75
C VAL A 3 -38.11 2.85 -19.81
N PHE A 4 -39.35 2.92 -19.30
CA PHE A 4 -39.80 4.06 -18.47
C PHE A 4 -39.14 4.12 -17.09
N THR A 5 -38.75 2.99 -16.52
CA THR A 5 -38.02 2.92 -15.23
C THR A 5 -36.62 3.51 -15.31
N ILE A 6 -35.92 3.31 -16.45
CA ILE A 6 -34.56 3.81 -16.64
C ILE A 6 -34.57 5.32 -16.88
N SER A 7 -35.54 5.85 -17.65
CA SER A 7 -35.66 7.31 -17.87
C SER A 7 -35.81 8.10 -16.56
N GLY A 8 -36.58 7.59 -15.59
CA GLY A 8 -36.72 8.22 -14.28
C GLY A 8 -35.43 8.24 -13.46
N MET A 9 -34.61 7.20 -13.56
CA MET A 9 -33.29 7.14 -12.91
C MET A 9 -32.27 8.07 -13.57
N ILE A 10 -32.29 8.16 -14.91
CA ILE A 10 -31.42 9.06 -15.68
C ILE A 10 -31.69 10.51 -15.29
N LEU A 11 -32.96 10.92 -15.21
CA LEU A 11 -33.31 12.29 -14.85
C LEU A 11 -32.83 12.65 -13.43
N ARG A 12 -32.96 11.73 -12.47
CA ARG A 12 -32.43 11.93 -11.09
C ARG A 12 -30.91 11.99 -11.05
N SER A 13 -30.22 11.19 -11.86
CA SER A 13 -28.75 11.19 -11.93
C SER A 13 -28.21 12.45 -12.60
N LEU A 14 -28.91 13.01 -13.60
CA LEU A 14 -28.49 14.21 -14.32
C LEU A 14 -28.53 15.46 -13.44
N PHE A 15 -29.57 15.58 -12.61
CA PHE A 15 -29.71 16.70 -11.66
C PHE A 15 -29.09 16.42 -10.28
N GLY A 16 -28.51 15.23 -10.08
CA GLY A 16 -27.80 14.87 -8.86
C GLY A 16 -26.36 15.41 -8.86
N ARG A 17 -25.75 15.47 -7.68
CA ARG A 17 -24.31 15.73 -7.57
C ARG A 17 -23.53 14.53 -8.10
N PRO A 18 -22.40 14.73 -8.79
CA PRO A 18 -21.58 13.62 -9.26
C PRO A 18 -21.00 12.84 -8.07
N ALA A 19 -20.95 11.52 -8.19
CA ALA A 19 -20.35 10.64 -7.18
C ALA A 19 -18.81 10.66 -7.20
N THR A 20 -18.20 11.34 -8.18
CA THR A 20 -16.76 11.40 -8.39
C THR A 20 -16.09 12.42 -7.49
N LEU A 21 -14.90 12.10 -6.97
CA LEU A 21 -13.98 13.05 -6.34
C LEU A 21 -13.06 13.66 -7.40
N MET A 22 -12.66 14.92 -7.21
CA MET A 22 -11.77 15.64 -8.13
C MET A 22 -10.30 15.31 -7.86
N TYR A 23 -9.87 14.10 -8.17
CA TYR A 23 -8.44 13.74 -8.13
C TYR A 23 -7.68 14.53 -9.20
N PRO A 24 -6.52 15.17 -8.91
CA PRO A 24 -5.72 15.10 -7.68
C PRO A 24 -5.98 16.23 -6.65
N PHE A 25 -6.90 17.17 -6.93
CA PHE A 25 -7.15 18.35 -6.09
C PHE A 25 -7.81 18.02 -4.73
N GLU A 26 -8.71 17.04 -4.72
CA GLU A 26 -9.33 16.51 -3.51
C GLU A 26 -8.95 15.03 -3.35
N PRO A 27 -7.83 14.73 -2.67
CA PRO A 27 -7.40 13.35 -2.46
C PRO A 27 -8.39 12.61 -1.56
N ARG A 28 -8.61 11.33 -1.89
CA ARG A 28 -9.50 10.47 -1.11
C ARG A 28 -8.91 10.20 0.28
N GLU A 29 -9.71 10.39 1.31
CA GLU A 29 -9.37 9.93 2.66
C GLU A 29 -9.54 8.41 2.76
N TYR A 30 -8.48 7.72 3.20
CA TYR A 30 -8.48 6.28 3.39
C TYR A 30 -8.95 5.91 4.80
N ALA A 31 -9.81 4.88 4.88
CA ALA A 31 -10.32 4.37 6.15
C ALA A 31 -9.19 3.89 7.09
N THR A 32 -9.44 3.95 8.39
CA THR A 32 -8.51 3.44 9.40
C THR A 32 -8.31 1.92 9.22
N GLY A 33 -7.04 1.48 9.22
CA GLY A 33 -6.70 0.07 9.00
C GLY A 33 -6.65 -0.39 7.54
N SER A 34 -6.82 0.52 6.56
CA SER A 34 -6.59 0.21 5.15
C SER A 34 -5.16 -0.30 4.93
N ARG A 35 -5.00 -1.35 4.12
CA ARG A 35 -3.68 -1.88 3.75
C ARG A 35 -3.17 -1.24 2.47
N GLY A 36 -2.35 -0.20 2.59
CA GLY A 36 -1.74 0.47 1.46
C GLY A 36 -0.39 -0.11 1.09
N HIS A 37 0.66 0.44 1.68
CA HIS A 37 2.03 -0.02 1.54
C HIS A 37 2.69 -0.23 2.89
N ILE A 38 3.84 -0.90 2.88
CA ILE A 38 4.62 -1.17 4.08
C ILE A 38 5.63 -0.05 4.26
N GLU A 39 5.71 0.49 5.47
CA GLU A 39 6.73 1.45 5.88
C GLU A 39 7.64 0.82 6.94
N ILE A 40 8.91 1.19 6.92
CA ILE A 40 9.92 0.71 7.86
C ILE A 40 10.51 1.88 8.65
N ASP A 41 10.62 1.69 9.96
CA ASP A 41 11.52 2.47 10.81
C ASP A 41 12.89 1.79 10.88
N ALA A 42 13.84 2.28 10.09
CA ALA A 42 15.19 1.72 9.98
C ALA A 42 15.98 1.86 11.30
N GLY A 43 15.68 2.86 12.13
CA GLY A 43 16.37 3.08 13.41
C GLY A 43 16.08 2.00 14.46
N THR A 44 14.87 1.44 14.44
CA THR A 44 14.45 0.38 15.38
C THR A 44 14.69 -1.03 14.81
N CYS A 45 14.96 -1.15 13.51
CA CYS A 45 15.18 -2.42 12.84
C CYS A 45 16.50 -3.07 13.24
N ILE A 46 16.46 -4.35 13.64
CA ILE A 46 17.65 -5.16 13.98
C ILE A 46 18.09 -6.10 12.85
N TYR A 47 17.53 -5.95 11.65
CA TYR A 47 17.87 -6.73 10.45
C TYR A 47 17.82 -8.27 10.67
N CYS A 48 16.86 -8.75 11.47
CA CYS A 48 16.75 -10.17 11.83
C CYS A 48 16.24 -11.10 10.70
N GLY A 49 15.70 -10.54 9.61
CA GLY A 49 15.23 -11.30 8.44
C GLY A 49 13.97 -12.15 8.66
N LEU A 50 13.26 -12.04 9.79
CA LEU A 50 12.01 -12.76 10.02
C LEU A 50 10.90 -12.34 9.04
N CYS A 51 10.82 -11.05 8.73
CA CYS A 51 9.88 -10.50 7.74
C CYS A 51 10.09 -11.12 6.35
N ARG A 52 11.36 -11.29 5.92
CA ARG A 52 11.71 -11.98 4.66
C ARG A 52 11.21 -13.41 4.65
N ARG A 53 11.47 -14.19 5.71
CA ARG A 53 11.06 -15.60 5.80
C ARG A 53 9.54 -15.80 5.80
N LYS A 54 8.79 -14.86 6.38
CA LYS A 54 7.32 -14.94 6.44
C LYS A 54 6.64 -14.42 5.17
N CYS A 55 7.35 -13.70 4.31
CA CYS A 55 6.79 -13.11 3.10
C CYS A 55 6.37 -14.21 2.10
N PRO A 56 5.09 -14.29 1.69
CA PRO A 56 4.61 -15.34 0.79
C PRO A 56 5.15 -15.18 -0.65
N THR A 57 5.49 -13.96 -1.06
CA THR A 57 5.98 -13.64 -2.42
C THR A 57 7.49 -13.38 -2.49
N ALA A 58 8.21 -13.58 -1.37
CA ALA A 58 9.64 -13.28 -1.27
C ALA A 58 10.03 -11.87 -1.79
N ALA A 59 9.18 -10.86 -1.51
CA ALA A 59 9.37 -9.48 -1.95
C ALA A 59 10.41 -8.68 -1.15
N LEU A 60 10.90 -9.23 -0.03
CA LEU A 60 11.80 -8.53 0.90
C LEU A 60 13.23 -9.07 0.79
N ALA A 61 14.20 -8.16 0.70
CA ALA A 61 15.61 -8.48 0.88
C ALA A 61 16.11 -7.87 2.20
N VAL A 62 16.83 -8.65 3.00
CA VAL A 62 17.38 -8.22 4.29
C VAL A 62 18.80 -8.73 4.40
N ASP A 63 19.73 -7.80 4.61
CA ASP A 63 21.13 -8.06 4.90
C ASP A 63 21.47 -7.53 6.29
N ARG A 64 22.00 -8.39 7.15
CA ARG A 64 22.34 -8.07 8.54
C ARG A 64 23.71 -7.42 8.67
N GLU A 65 24.66 -7.77 7.80
CA GLU A 65 26.01 -7.22 7.83
C GLU A 65 26.03 -5.82 7.24
N ALA A 66 25.38 -5.67 6.08
CA ALA A 66 25.24 -4.38 5.41
C ALA A 66 24.17 -3.47 6.05
N LYS A 67 23.36 -3.98 7.00
CA LYS A 67 22.20 -3.29 7.59
C LYS A 67 21.28 -2.70 6.51
N VAL A 68 20.95 -3.53 5.52
CA VAL A 68 20.11 -3.15 4.39
C VAL A 68 18.76 -3.86 4.50
N TRP A 69 17.69 -3.10 4.31
CA TRP A 69 16.35 -3.63 4.14
C TRP A 69 15.75 -3.05 2.86
N GLU A 70 15.34 -3.92 1.94
CA GLU A 70 14.74 -3.52 0.66
C GLU A 70 13.42 -4.24 0.45
N ILE A 71 12.48 -3.53 -0.18
CA ILE A 71 11.20 -4.07 -0.57
C ILE A 71 10.95 -3.86 -2.06
N ASP A 72 10.67 -4.95 -2.76
CA ASP A 72 10.13 -4.91 -4.11
C ASP A 72 8.62 -4.70 -4.04
N ARG A 73 8.19 -3.48 -4.35
CA ARG A 73 6.77 -3.08 -4.34
C ARG A 73 5.95 -3.75 -5.43
N LEU A 74 6.57 -4.20 -6.53
CA LEU A 74 5.88 -4.90 -7.61
C LEU A 74 5.59 -6.37 -7.23
N ARG A 75 6.44 -6.97 -6.39
CA ARG A 75 6.21 -8.32 -5.83
C ARG A 75 5.39 -8.33 -4.53
N CYS A 76 5.28 -7.19 -3.85
CA CYS A 76 4.54 -7.09 -2.60
C CYS A 76 3.02 -7.13 -2.84
N ILE A 77 2.30 -7.98 -2.09
CA ILE A 77 0.84 -8.08 -2.13
C ILE A 77 0.14 -7.37 -0.95
N SER A 78 0.86 -6.53 -0.20
CA SER A 78 0.36 -5.78 0.96
C SER A 78 -0.44 -6.61 1.98
N CYS A 79 -0.05 -7.87 2.18
CA CYS A 79 -0.75 -8.80 3.07
C CYS A 79 -0.60 -8.48 4.57
N GLY A 80 0.48 -7.81 4.97
CA GLY A 80 0.76 -7.45 6.37
C GLY A 80 1.46 -8.52 7.22
N CYS A 81 1.73 -9.71 6.68
CA CYS A 81 2.39 -10.80 7.43
C CYS A 81 3.77 -10.40 8.00
N CYS A 82 4.48 -9.50 7.33
CA CYS A 82 5.77 -8.96 7.78
C CYS A 82 5.64 -8.04 9.00
N VAL A 83 4.52 -7.31 9.12
CA VAL A 83 4.22 -6.43 10.26
C VAL A 83 3.91 -7.28 11.49
N GLU A 84 3.11 -8.33 11.33
CA GLU A 84 2.71 -9.22 12.43
C GLU A 84 3.89 -10.00 13.02
N VAL A 85 4.81 -10.48 12.17
CA VAL A 85 5.96 -11.28 12.62
C VAL A 85 7.11 -10.45 13.20
N CYS A 86 7.08 -9.12 13.04
CA CYS A 86 8.21 -8.28 13.44
C CYS A 86 8.29 -8.16 14.98
N PRO A 87 9.34 -8.70 15.64
CA PRO A 87 9.42 -8.68 17.10
C PRO A 87 9.64 -7.27 17.65
N LYS A 88 10.30 -6.40 16.88
CA LYS A 88 10.55 -5.00 17.22
C LYS A 88 9.41 -4.05 16.81
N LYS A 89 8.40 -4.55 16.09
CA LYS A 89 7.29 -3.75 15.54
C LYS A 89 7.75 -2.50 14.78
N CYS A 90 8.89 -2.61 14.07
CA CYS A 90 9.44 -1.51 13.27
C CYS A 90 8.81 -1.38 11.88
N LEU A 91 7.88 -2.27 11.52
CA LEU A 91 7.16 -2.22 10.25
C LEU A 91 5.72 -1.79 10.53
N SER A 92 5.19 -0.89 9.72
CA SER A 92 3.82 -0.40 9.80
C SER A 92 3.11 -0.51 8.45
N MET A 93 1.77 -0.55 8.51
CA MET A 93 0.93 -0.51 7.31
C MET A 93 0.45 0.93 7.11
N ALA A 94 0.96 1.57 6.08
CA ALA A 94 0.56 2.91 5.69
C ALA A 94 -0.79 2.88 4.98
N ARG A 95 -1.50 4.00 5.06
CA ARG A 95 -2.79 4.19 4.39
C ARG A 95 -2.54 4.72 2.98
N GLY A 96 -3.41 4.32 2.05
CA GLY A 96 -3.36 4.79 0.67
C GLY A 96 -2.82 3.76 -0.32
N TYR A 97 -2.30 4.22 -1.44
CA TYR A 97 -1.65 3.37 -2.44
C TYR A 97 -0.14 3.47 -2.29
N SER A 98 0.57 2.43 -2.73
CA SER A 98 2.02 2.48 -2.83
C SER A 98 2.43 3.60 -3.79
N PRO A 99 3.46 4.41 -3.47
CA PRO A 99 3.94 5.45 -4.37
C PRO A 99 4.29 4.86 -5.73
N ALA A 100 4.09 5.67 -6.78
CA ALA A 100 4.43 5.26 -8.14
C ALA A 100 5.93 4.94 -8.22
N VAL A 101 6.26 3.74 -8.68
CA VAL A 101 7.65 3.35 -8.90
C VAL A 101 8.17 4.21 -10.06
N PRO A 102 9.32 4.90 -9.93
CA PRO A 102 9.91 5.60 -11.05
C PRO A 102 10.24 4.61 -12.17
N SER A 103 10.30 5.09 -13.42
CA SER A 103 10.47 4.28 -14.63
C SER A 103 11.73 3.38 -14.65
N ALA A 104 12.66 3.57 -13.70
CA ALA A 104 13.86 2.78 -13.55
C ALA A 104 13.65 1.42 -12.83
N GLY A 105 12.50 1.17 -12.20
CA GLY A 105 12.22 -0.13 -11.59
C GLY A 105 13.10 -0.48 -10.39
N GLU A 106 13.81 0.49 -9.81
CA GLU A 106 14.64 0.27 -8.64
C GLU A 106 13.80 -0.12 -7.41
N PRO A 107 14.20 -1.17 -6.66
CA PRO A 107 13.63 -1.43 -5.35
C PRO A 107 13.98 -0.26 -4.40
N GLU A 108 13.03 0.15 -3.56
CA GLU A 108 13.27 1.20 -2.58
C GLU A 108 14.18 0.64 -1.49
N LYS A 109 15.40 1.18 -1.42
CA LYS A 109 16.44 0.74 -0.47
C LYS A 109 16.37 1.62 0.76
N HIS A 110 16.14 1.00 1.92
CA HIS A 110 16.24 1.70 3.19
C HIS A 110 17.56 1.28 3.86
N HIS A 111 18.48 2.23 3.94
CA HIS A 111 19.73 2.12 4.68
C HIS A 111 19.54 2.69 6.09
N ALA A 112 20.18 2.07 7.09
CA ALA A 112 20.36 2.68 8.40
C ALA A 112 21.43 3.79 8.35
#